data_AF-A0AAD1X2R3-F1
#
_entry.id   AF-A0AAD1X2R3-F1
#
_cell.length_a   1.000
_cell.length_b   1.000
_cell.length_c   1.000
_cell.angle_alpha   90.00
_cell.angle_beta   90.00
_cell.angle_gamma   90.00
#
_symmetry.space_group_name_H-M   'P 1'
#
loop_
_entity.id
_entity.type
_entity.pdbx_description
1 polymer ?
#
loop_
_entity_poly.entity_id
_entity_poly.type
_entity_poly.pdbx_seq_one_letter_code
_entity_poly.pdbx_strand_id
1 'polypeptide(L)'
;MMMQPQIKPADEHSAGDIIARIGSLTRMLRDSLRELGLDQAIAEAAEAIPDARDRLDYVVQMTAQAAERALNSVEASQPHQDAMEKGAKDLTKRWDEWFENPIELSDARELVTDTR
;
A
#
# COMPACT_ATOMS: atom_id res chain seq x y z
N MET A 1 -23.17 34.36 69.61
CA MET A 1 -21.95 34.16 68.80
C MET A 1 -21.77 32.64 68.65
N MET A 2 -22.48 32.09 67.66
CA MET A 2 -21.91 31.58 66.40
C MET A 2 -21.45 30.13 66.54
N MET A 3 -22.37 29.28 66.11
CA MET A 3 -22.20 27.86 65.83
C MET A 3 -21.38 27.71 64.55
N GLN A 4 -20.44 26.76 64.54
CA GLN A 4 -20.18 26.01 63.32
C GLN A 4 -19.64 24.62 63.71
N PRO A 5 -20.41 23.55 63.43
CA PRO A 5 -19.88 22.20 63.53
C PRO A 5 -18.84 22.02 62.43
N GLN A 6 -17.65 21.57 62.83
CA GLN A 6 -16.59 21.20 61.89
C GLN A 6 -17.08 19.97 61.09
N ILE A 7 -17.50 20.20 59.85
CA ILE A 7 -17.70 19.14 58.86
C ILE A 7 -16.30 18.67 58.48
N LYS A 8 -15.85 17.57 59.09
CA LYS A 8 -14.70 16.80 58.58
C LYS A 8 -15.06 16.38 57.15
N PRO A 9 -14.25 16.68 56.12
CA PRO A 9 -14.54 16.18 54.79
C PRO A 9 -14.59 14.65 54.85
N ALA A 10 -15.67 14.12 54.29
CA ALA A 10 -15.94 12.70 54.19
C ALA A 10 -14.83 12.02 53.36
N ASP A 11 -14.30 10.92 53.89
CA ASP A 11 -13.52 9.87 53.23
C ASP A 11 -12.86 10.23 51.89
N GLU A 12 -11.72 10.93 51.97
CA GLU A 12 -10.77 10.93 50.86
C GLU A 12 -10.19 9.50 50.75
N HIS A 13 -10.61 8.78 49.72
CA HIS A 13 -10.09 7.46 49.41
C HIS A 13 -8.57 7.58 49.24
N SER A 14 -7.82 6.85 50.06
CA SER A 14 -6.38 6.84 49.93
C SER A 14 -6.00 6.24 48.57
N ALA A 15 -4.80 6.56 48.07
CA ALA A 15 -4.29 5.90 46.87
C ALA A 15 -4.32 4.36 47.01
N GLY A 16 -4.14 3.84 48.23
CA GLY A 16 -4.28 2.42 48.55
C GLY A 16 -5.68 1.88 48.32
N ASP A 17 -6.72 2.61 48.71
CA ASP A 17 -8.13 2.21 48.52
C ASP A 17 -8.50 2.19 47.04
N ILE A 18 -8.00 3.15 46.27
CA ILE A 18 -8.19 3.21 44.82
C ILE A 18 -7.51 2.02 44.14
N ILE A 19 -6.26 1.72 44.49
CA ILE A 19 -5.51 0.56 43.95
C ILE A 19 -6.22 -0.75 44.31
N ALA A 20 -6.71 -0.89 45.56
CA ALA A 20 -7.46 -2.06 45.99
C ALA A 20 -8.76 -2.25 45.19
N ARG A 21 -9.47 -1.15 44.90
CA ARG A 21 -10.68 -1.18 44.07
C ARG A 21 -10.39 -1.55 42.63
N ILE A 22 -9.31 -1.02 42.03
CA ILE A 22 -8.86 -1.42 40.69
C ILE A 22 -8.56 -2.91 40.65
N GLY A 23 -7.79 -3.43 41.62
CA GLY A 23 -7.48 -4.86 41.69
C GLY A 23 -8.71 -5.75 41.83
N SER A 24 -9.73 -5.30 42.57
CA SER A 24 -11.02 -6.00 42.66
C SER A 24 -11.75 -6.03 41.32
N LEU A 25 -11.85 -4.88 40.63
CA LEU A 25 -12.49 -4.78 39.32
C LEU A 25 -11.77 -5.58 38.23
N THR A 26 -10.43 -5.59 38.24
CA THR A 26 -9.63 -6.38 37.29
C THR A 26 -9.84 -7.88 37.48
N ARG A 27 -9.93 -8.37 38.73
CA ARG A 27 -10.27 -9.78 39.01
C ARG A 27 -11.68 -10.11 38.56
N MET A 28 -12.65 -9.27 38.89
CA MET A 28 -14.04 -9.44 38.45
C MET A 28 -14.15 -9.50 36.92
N LEU A 29 -13.46 -8.61 36.20
CA LEU A 29 -13.41 -8.64 34.74
C LEU A 29 -12.79 -9.95 34.23
N ARG A 30 -11.65 -10.37 34.80
CA ARG A 30 -10.97 -11.61 34.42
C ARG A 30 -11.86 -12.83 34.62
N ASP A 31 -12.53 -12.92 35.78
CA ASP A 31 -13.40 -14.04 36.11
C ASP A 31 -14.62 -14.06 35.18
N SER A 32 -15.25 -12.91 34.93
CA SER A 32 -16.34 -12.79 33.95
C SER A 32 -15.93 -13.17 32.53
N LEU A 33 -14.74 -12.74 32.06
CA LEU A 33 -14.23 -13.12 30.73
C LEU A 33 -14.03 -14.63 30.62
N ARG A 34 -13.54 -15.27 31.70
CA ARG A 34 -13.34 -16.72 31.76
C ARG A 34 -14.65 -17.49 31.84
N GLU A 35 -15.59 -17.05 32.67
CA GLU A 35 -16.90 -17.71 32.82
C GLU A 35 -17.74 -17.64 31.53
N LEU A 36 -17.58 -16.56 30.76
CA LEU A 36 -18.21 -16.40 29.45
C LEU A 36 -17.41 -17.08 28.31
N GLY A 37 -16.24 -17.66 28.59
CA GLY A 37 -15.36 -18.29 27.59
C GLY A 37 -14.74 -17.32 26.58
N LEU A 38 -14.70 -16.03 26.89
CA LEU A 38 -14.17 -14.98 26.02
C LEU A 38 -12.65 -14.83 26.13
N ASP A 39 -12.05 -15.35 27.19
CA ASP A 39 -10.59 -15.36 27.39
C ASP A 39 -9.87 -16.13 26.27
N GLN A 40 -10.40 -17.30 25.90
CA GLN A 40 -9.87 -18.10 24.81
C GLN A 40 -10.01 -17.40 23.46
N ALA A 41 -11.17 -16.81 23.17
CA ALA A 41 -11.42 -16.08 21.91
C ALA A 41 -10.50 -14.86 21.75
N ILE A 42 -10.22 -14.14 22.83
CA ILE A 42 -9.29 -13.01 22.83
C ILE A 42 -7.85 -13.49 22.59
N ALA A 43 -7.45 -14.60 23.22
CA ALA A 43 -6.11 -15.17 23.02
C ALA A 43 -5.90 -15.63 21.57
N GLU A 44 -6.85 -16.37 21.00
CA GLU A 44 -6.80 -16.82 19.60
C GLU A 44 -6.75 -15.65 18.62
N ALA A 45 -7.58 -14.62 18.85
CA ALA A 45 -7.55 -13.41 18.03
C ALA A 45 -6.19 -12.69 18.10
N ALA A 46 -5.61 -12.61 19.30
CA ALA A 46 -4.29 -12.00 19.49
C ALA A 46 -3.17 -12.79 18.80
N GLU A 47 -3.23 -14.13 18.83
CA GLU A 47 -2.29 -15.01 18.14
C GLU A 47 -2.41 -14.96 16.61
N ALA A 48 -3.60 -14.65 16.07
CA ALA A 48 -3.83 -14.49 14.64
C ALA A 48 -3.28 -13.17 14.07
N ILE A 49 -3.08 -12.14 14.91
CA ILE A 49 -2.62 -10.81 14.46
C ILE A 49 -1.23 -10.88 13.78
N PRO A 50 -0.20 -11.54 14.35
CA PRO A 50 1.09 -11.70 13.68
C PRO A 50 0.99 -12.34 12.29
N ASP A 51 0.27 -13.46 12.14
CA ASP A 51 0.09 -14.12 10.82
C ASP A 51 -0.61 -13.19 9.82
N ALA A 52 -1.68 -12.52 10.25
CA ALA A 52 -2.38 -11.57 9.40
C ALA A 52 -1.47 -10.42 8.94
N ARG A 53 -0.56 -9.95 9.79
CA ARG A 53 0.45 -8.94 9.42
C ARG A 53 1.43 -9.47 8.39
N ASP A 54 1.98 -10.67 8.59
CA ASP A 54 2.91 -11.29 7.62
C ASP A 54 2.25 -11.47 6.24
N ARG A 55 0.97 -11.85 6.23
CA ARG A 55 0.18 -11.99 4.99
C ARG A 55 -0.06 -10.64 4.29
N LEU A 56 -0.31 -9.57 5.04
CA LEU A 56 -0.43 -8.23 4.47
C LEU A 56 0.91 -7.73 3.93
N ASP A 57 2.01 -7.99 4.62
CA ASP A 57 3.36 -7.66 4.15
C ASP A 57 3.68 -8.40 2.85
N TYR A 58 3.29 -9.67 2.72
CA TYR A 58 3.42 -10.42 1.47
C TYR A 58 2.63 -9.77 0.31
N VAL A 59 1.38 -9.34 0.56
CA VAL A 59 0.58 -8.65 -0.46
C VAL A 59 1.27 -7.36 -0.90
N VAL A 60 1.82 -6.58 0.03
CA VAL A 60 2.58 -5.35 -0.28
C VAL A 60 3.81 -5.68 -1.14
N GLN A 61 4.60 -6.69 -0.77
CA GLN A 61 5.78 -7.11 -1.52
C GLN A 61 5.44 -7.56 -2.94
N MET A 62 4.43 -8.42 -3.10
CA MET A 62 4.04 -8.94 -4.41
C MET A 62 3.44 -7.85 -5.30
N THR A 63 2.71 -6.90 -4.71
CA THR A 63 2.16 -5.75 -5.45
C THR A 63 3.29 -4.83 -5.92
N ALA A 64 4.26 -4.53 -5.05
CA ALA A 64 5.42 -3.73 -5.41
C ALA A 64 6.23 -4.40 -6.52
N GLN A 65 6.49 -5.70 -6.40
CA GLN A 65 7.21 -6.46 -7.43
C GLN A 65 6.47 -6.48 -8.77
N ALA A 66 5.15 -6.66 -8.77
CA ALA A 66 4.37 -6.65 -10.00
C ALA A 66 4.38 -5.27 -10.67
N ALA A 67 4.26 -4.21 -9.87
CA ALA A 67 4.34 -2.83 -10.37
C ALA A 67 5.72 -2.52 -10.96
N GLU A 68 6.80 -2.92 -10.28
CA GLU A 68 8.18 -2.75 -10.77
C GLU A 68 8.41 -3.52 -12.08
N ARG A 69 7.93 -4.76 -12.19
CA ARG A 69 8.02 -5.54 -13.43
C ARG A 69 7.30 -4.87 -14.60
N ALA A 70 6.10 -4.34 -14.36
CA ALA A 70 5.34 -3.63 -15.37
C ALA A 70 6.07 -2.35 -15.80
N LEU A 71 6.56 -1.56 -14.84
CA LEU A 71 7.33 -0.35 -15.09
C LEU A 71 8.57 -0.64 -15.94
N ASN A 72 9.39 -1.61 -15.53
CA ASN A 72 10.59 -2.01 -16.26
C ASN A 72 10.28 -2.47 -17.69
N SER A 73 9.15 -3.17 -17.89
CA SER A 73 8.72 -3.61 -19.22
C SER A 73 8.31 -2.43 -20.11
N VAL A 74 7.62 -1.44 -19.54
CA VAL A 74 7.25 -0.21 -20.25
C VAL A 74 8.51 0.59 -20.60
N GLU A 75 9.41 0.80 -19.65
CA GLU A 75 10.66 1.52 -19.85
C GLU A 75 11.54 0.85 -20.91
N ALA A 76 11.62 -0.48 -20.92
CA ALA A 76 12.34 -1.22 -21.95
C ALA A 76 11.67 -1.13 -23.34
N SER A 77 10.35 -1.02 -23.39
CA SER A 77 9.60 -1.00 -24.66
C SER A 77 9.57 0.39 -25.30
N GLN A 78 9.63 1.46 -24.52
CA GLN A 78 9.56 2.85 -25.00
C GLN A 78 10.59 3.16 -26.11
N PRO A 79 11.89 2.87 -25.96
CA PRO A 79 12.88 3.16 -27.00
C PRO A 79 12.60 2.45 -28.33
N HIS A 80 12.04 1.24 -28.28
CA HIS A 80 11.67 0.49 -29.49
C HIS A 80 10.48 1.14 -30.21
N GLN A 81 9.47 1.58 -29.46
CA GLN A 81 8.33 2.30 -30.00
C GLN A 81 8.76 3.63 -30.61
N ASP A 82 9.61 4.39 -29.92
CA ASP A 82 10.13 5.67 -30.41
C ASP A 82 10.96 5.49 -31.69
N ALA A 83 11.83 4.46 -31.74
CA ALA A 83 12.65 4.16 -32.91
C ALA A 83 11.78 3.73 -34.11
N MET A 84 10.76 2.89 -33.87
CA MET A 84 9.82 2.46 -34.90
C MET A 84 9.00 3.63 -35.44
N GLU A 85 8.45 4.46 -34.56
CA GLU A 85 7.68 5.64 -34.96
C GLU A 85 8.53 6.61 -35.77
N LYS A 86 9.76 6.88 -35.32
CA LYS A 86 10.71 7.72 -36.05
C LYS A 86 11.02 7.15 -37.43
N GLY A 87 11.38 5.87 -37.52
CA GLY A 87 11.68 5.21 -38.78
C GLY A 87 10.50 5.25 -39.76
N ALA A 88 9.28 5.02 -39.28
CA ALA A 88 8.07 5.12 -40.09
C ALA A 88 7.84 6.54 -40.62
N LYS A 89 8.00 7.56 -39.77
CA LYS A 89 7.87 8.97 -40.19
C LYS A 89 8.93 9.37 -41.21
N ASP A 90 10.17 8.93 -41.01
CA ASP A 90 11.28 9.21 -41.92
C ASP A 90 11.04 8.56 -43.29
N LEU A 91 10.55 7.31 -43.33
CA LEU A 91 10.17 6.64 -44.58
C LEU A 91 9.01 7.35 -45.28
N THR A 92 7.93 7.67 -44.56
CA THR A 92 6.79 8.41 -45.13
C THR A 92 7.23 9.72 -45.76
N LYS A 93 8.06 10.50 -45.05
CA LYS A 93 8.58 11.76 -45.57
C LYS A 93 9.38 11.56 -46.87
N ARG A 94 10.26 10.56 -46.92
CA ARG A 94 11.04 10.25 -48.13
C ARG A 94 10.15 9.81 -49.29
N TRP A 95 9.07 9.07 -49.03
CA TRP A 95 8.07 8.72 -50.05
C TRP A 95 7.34 9.95 -50.56
N ASP A 96 6.88 10.84 -49.67
CA ASP A 96 6.19 12.08 -50.05
C ASP A 96 7.10 12.97 -50.92
N GLU A 97 8.36 13.18 -50.49
CA GLU A 97 9.35 13.97 -51.24
C GLU A 97 9.63 13.39 -52.64
N TRP A 98 9.77 12.06 -52.74
CA TRP A 98 9.98 11.38 -54.03
C TRP A 98 8.75 11.47 -54.94
N PHE A 99 7.53 11.38 -54.41
CA PHE A 99 6.31 11.54 -55.20
C PHE A 99 6.11 12.99 -55.69
N GLU A 100 6.50 13.99 -54.90
CA GLU A 100 6.44 15.41 -55.29
C GLU A 100 7.46 15.77 -56.36
N ASN A 101 8.67 15.21 -56.29
CA ASN A 101 9.73 15.40 -57.28
C ASN A 101 10.39 14.06 -57.64
N PRO A 102 9.83 13.28 -58.58
CA PRO A 102 10.40 11.99 -58.95
C PRO A 102 11.76 12.16 -59.63
N ILE A 103 12.83 11.84 -58.92
CA ILE A 103 14.20 11.73 -59.48
C ILE A 103 14.57 10.24 -59.59
N GLU A 104 15.55 9.95 -60.47
CA GLU A 104 16.25 8.68 -60.80
C GLU A 104 15.73 7.36 -60.17
N LEU A 105 15.65 6.32 -61.02
CA LEU A 105 15.17 4.98 -60.65
C LEU A 105 16.01 4.29 -59.53
N SER A 106 17.23 4.76 -59.28
CA SER A 106 18.07 4.30 -58.17
C SER A 106 17.45 4.61 -56.80
N ASP A 107 16.92 5.82 -56.65
CA ASP A 107 16.43 6.35 -55.37
C ASP A 107 15.13 5.65 -54.98
N ALA A 108 14.30 5.32 -55.98
CA ALA A 108 13.11 4.50 -55.81
C ALA A 108 13.43 3.06 -55.36
N ARG A 109 14.51 2.47 -55.85
CA ARG A 109 14.94 1.11 -55.44
C ARG A 109 15.48 1.09 -54.01
N GLU A 110 16.23 2.11 -53.63
CA GLU A 110 16.72 2.27 -52.26
C GLU A 110 15.55 2.46 -51.30
N LEU A 111 14.60 3.32 -51.63
CA LEU A 111 13.42 3.57 -50.81
C LEU A 111 12.54 2.32 -50.61
N VAL A 112 12.36 1.53 -51.68
CA VAL A 112 11.68 0.22 -51.61
C VAL A 112 12.45 -0.77 -50.75
N THR A 113 13.79 -0.72 -50.76
CA THR A 113 14.63 -1.61 -49.94
C THR A 113 14.58 -1.23 -48.47
N ASP A 114 14.62 0.07 -48.14
CA ASP A 114 14.58 0.58 -46.77
C ASP A 114 13.21 0.42 -46.09
N THR A 115 12.14 0.27 -46.87
CA THR A 115 10.78 0.05 -46.37
C THR A 115 10.47 -1.44 -46.12
N ARG A 116 11.34 -2.37 -46.55
CA ARG A 116 11.07 -3.81 -46.58
C ARG A 116 11.66 -4.56 -45.40
#